data_AF-A0A7C2ARY1-F1
#
_entry.id   AF-A0A7C2ARY1-F1
#
_cell.length_a   1.000
_cell.length_b   1.000
_cell.length_c   1.000
_cell.angle_alpha   90.00
_cell.angle_beta   90.00
_cell.angle_gamma   90.00
#
_symmetry.space_group_name_H-M   'P 1'
#
loop_
_entity.id
_entity.type
_entity.pdbx_description
1 polymer ?
#
loop_
_entity_poly.entity_id
_entity_poly.type
_entity_poly.pdbx_seq_one_letter_code
_entity_poly.pdbx_strand_id
1 'polypeptide(L)'
;MSGRANLSCEKEGINMLDHLVELFEERKIFRRKRKDWKIKALAILIYFAGVSYRKTSKILRDFERFSYEAVRQWYHKCKELFIVKKKWRKAVAIDETKVKLENKQINVWNAIDID
;
A
#
# COMPACT_ATOMS: atom_id res chain seq x y z
N MET A 1 42.37 -26.80 -17.83
CA MET A 1 41.25 -26.98 -16.89
C MET A 1 41.36 -25.87 -15.86
N SER A 2 40.42 -24.97 -15.60
CA SER A 2 39.05 -24.77 -16.04
C SER A 2 38.84 -23.25 -15.97
N GLY A 3 38.56 -22.62 -17.10
CA GLY A 3 37.98 -21.29 -17.14
C GLY A 3 36.48 -21.44 -17.19
N ARG A 4 35.77 -20.78 -16.28
CA ARG A 4 34.56 -19.99 -16.55
C ARG A 4 34.04 -19.43 -15.23
N ALA A 5 34.18 -18.11 -15.11
CA ALA A 5 33.22 -17.31 -14.39
C ALA A 5 31.82 -17.57 -14.96
N ASN A 6 30.85 -17.69 -14.05
CA ASN A 6 29.42 -17.46 -14.25
C ASN A 6 28.90 -17.17 -12.83
N LEU A 7 29.06 -15.95 -12.27
CA LEU A 7 28.14 -14.84 -12.45
C LEU A 7 26.90 -15.14 -13.30
N SER A 8 25.91 -15.71 -12.63
CA SER A 8 24.48 -15.47 -12.87
C SER A 8 23.95 -15.02 -11.50
N CYS A 9 23.71 -13.74 -11.18
CA CYS A 9 22.92 -12.74 -11.88
C CYS A 9 21.62 -13.31 -12.46
N GLU A 10 20.91 -14.10 -11.67
CA GLU A 10 19.45 -14.11 -11.77
C GLU A 10 18.94 -13.00 -10.86
N LYS A 11 18.42 -11.94 -11.49
CA LYS A 11 17.74 -10.86 -10.79
C LYS A 11 16.42 -11.40 -10.26
N GLU A 12 16.42 -11.94 -9.03
CA GLU A 12 15.19 -12.04 -8.25
C GLU A 12 14.68 -10.62 -8.01
N GLY A 13 13.72 -10.18 -8.83
CA GLY A 13 13.03 -8.92 -8.58
C GLY A 13 12.40 -9.00 -7.20
N ILE A 14 12.83 -8.14 -6.28
CA ILE A 14 12.26 -8.03 -4.94
C ILE A 14 10.74 -7.97 -5.07
N ASN A 15 10.04 -8.97 -4.52
CA ASN A 15 8.58 -9.02 -4.51
C ASN A 15 8.07 -7.75 -3.80
N MET A 16 7.07 -7.07 -4.39
CA MET A 16 6.48 -5.85 -3.83
C MET A 16 6.10 -5.99 -2.34
N LEU A 17 5.67 -7.17 -1.92
CA LEU A 17 5.38 -7.46 -0.51
C LEU A 17 6.64 -7.46 0.35
N ASP A 18 7.72 -8.06 -0.12
CA ASP A 18 8.99 -8.12 0.62
C ASP A 18 9.59 -6.72 0.77
N HIS A 19 9.52 -5.90 -0.27
CA HIS A 19 9.96 -4.50 -0.17
C HIS A 19 9.15 -3.68 0.86
N LEU A 20 7.84 -3.90 0.95
CA LEU A 20 7.01 -3.26 1.97
C LEU A 20 7.36 -3.73 3.38
N VAL A 21 7.71 -5.00 3.54
CA VAL A 21 8.17 -5.57 4.82
C VAL A 21 9.51 -4.97 5.23
N GLU A 22 10.47 -4.83 4.31
CA GLU A 22 11.73 -4.13 4.55
C GLU A 22 11.49 -2.70 5.03
N LEU A 23 10.60 -1.94 4.36
CA LEU A 23 10.22 -0.59 4.78
C LEU A 23 9.59 -0.55 6.18
N PHE A 24 8.82 -1.58 6.57
CA PHE A 24 8.29 -1.69 7.93
C PHE A 24 9.41 -1.84 8.98
N GLU A 25 10.48 -2.57 8.63
CA GLU A 25 11.65 -2.81 9.50
C GLU A 25 12.47 -1.53 9.64
N GLU A 26 12.91 -0.98 8.52
CA GLU A 26 13.79 0.19 8.46
C GLU A 26 13.18 1.41 9.17
N ARG A 27 11.90 1.68 8.91
CA ARG A 27 11.19 2.84 9.46
C ARG A 27 10.54 2.56 10.81
N LYS A 28 10.70 1.35 11.35
CA LYS A 28 10.14 0.92 12.65
C LYS A 28 8.64 1.20 12.79
N ILE A 29 7.88 1.05 11.69
CA ILE A 29 6.44 1.36 11.62
C ILE A 29 5.65 0.52 12.63
N PHE A 30 6.05 -0.73 12.82
CA PHE A 30 5.42 -1.65 13.76
C PHE A 30 6.38 -2.07 14.87
N ARG A 31 6.12 -1.62 16.10
CA ARG A 31 6.92 -2.00 17.28
C ARG A 31 6.87 -3.49 17.64
N ARG A 32 5.80 -4.20 17.27
CA ARG A 32 5.56 -5.61 17.68
C ARG A 32 5.18 -6.48 16.49
N LYS A 33 5.83 -7.64 16.37
CA LYS A 33 5.53 -8.70 15.40
C LYS A 33 4.48 -9.69 15.94
N ARG A 34 3.31 -9.17 16.31
CA ARG A 34 2.15 -9.99 16.77
C ARG A 34 1.41 -10.70 15.64
N LYS A 35 1.58 -10.22 14.42
CA LYS A 35 0.92 -10.67 13.19
C LYS A 35 1.98 -10.71 12.10
N ASP A 36 1.79 -11.58 11.11
CA ASP A 36 2.74 -11.71 10.00
C ASP A 36 2.81 -10.37 9.25
N TRP A 37 4.03 -9.90 8.99
CA TRP A 37 4.26 -8.63 8.31
C TRP A 37 3.88 -8.71 6.83
N LYS A 38 4.01 -9.87 6.19
CA LYS A 38 3.51 -10.08 4.82
C LYS A 38 1.99 -9.97 4.77
N ILE A 39 1.28 -10.52 5.76
CA ILE A 39 -0.17 -10.37 5.89
C ILE A 39 -0.56 -8.91 6.12
N LYS A 40 0.19 -8.17 6.96
CA LYS A 40 -0.04 -6.72 7.12
C LYS A 40 0.17 -5.96 5.81
N ALA A 41 1.29 -6.22 5.11
CA ALA A 41 1.61 -5.58 3.83
C ALA A 41 0.50 -5.85 2.81
N LEU A 42 0.05 -7.09 2.70
CA LEU A 42 -1.04 -7.47 1.81
C LEU A 42 -2.36 -6.80 2.20
N ALA A 43 -2.71 -6.76 3.49
CA ALA A 43 -3.91 -6.07 3.97
C ALA A 43 -3.89 -4.57 3.63
N ILE A 44 -2.72 -3.93 3.79
CA ILE A 44 -2.49 -2.52 3.45
C ILE A 44 -2.67 -2.30 1.94
N LEU A 45 -2.09 -3.15 1.09
CA LEU A 45 -2.20 -3.05 -0.36
C LEU A 45 -3.63 -3.28 -0.85
N ILE A 46 -4.34 -4.27 -0.31
CA ILE A 46 -5.74 -4.53 -0.65
C ILE A 46 -6.61 -3.31 -0.28
N TYR A 47 -6.38 -2.71 0.88
CA TYR A 47 -7.09 -1.49 1.26
C TYR A 47 -6.71 -0.31 0.35
N PHE A 48 -5.41 -0.14 0.05
CA PHE A 48 -4.92 0.90 -0.85
C PHE A 48 -5.54 0.80 -2.26
N ALA A 49 -5.81 -0.42 -2.73
CA ALA A 49 -6.54 -0.68 -3.97
C ALA A 49 -8.06 -0.36 -3.91
N GLY A 50 -8.55 0.21 -2.79
CA GLY A 50 -9.92 0.68 -2.64
C GLY A 50 -10.88 -0.31 -1.97
N VAL A 51 -10.40 -1.45 -1.46
CA VAL A 51 -11.24 -2.41 -0.76
C VAL A 51 -11.49 -1.96 0.68
N SER A 52 -12.73 -2.04 1.17
CA SER A 52 -13.06 -1.63 2.54
C SER A 52 -12.37 -2.48 3.60
N TYR A 53 -12.05 -1.91 4.77
CA TYR A 53 -11.41 -2.61 5.89
C TYR A 53 -12.09 -3.94 6.26
N ARG A 54 -13.44 -3.96 6.25
CA ARG A 54 -14.24 -5.15 6.57
C ARG A 54 -14.10 -6.23 5.51
N LYS A 55 -14.01 -5.85 4.24
CA LYS A 55 -13.84 -6.79 3.14
C LYS A 55 -12.40 -7.32 3.12
N THR A 56 -11.41 -6.46 3.36
CA THR A 56 -10.00 -6.86 3.52
C THR A 56 -9.82 -7.90 4.62
N SER A 57 -10.37 -7.68 5.82
CA SER A 57 -10.25 -8.65 6.91
C SER A 57 -10.98 -9.96 6.63
N LYS A 58 -12.05 -9.94 5.83
CA LYS A 58 -12.76 -11.15 5.38
C LYS A 58 -11.95 -11.93 4.35
N ILE A 59 -11.35 -11.25 3.36
CA ILE A 59 -10.52 -11.88 2.31
C ILE A 59 -9.32 -12.62 2.94
N LEU A 60 -8.68 -12.00 3.93
CA LEU A 60 -7.46 -12.55 4.54
C LEU A 60 -7.73 -13.48 5.73
N ARG A 61 -8.99 -13.73 6.06
CA ARG A 61 -9.39 -14.48 7.27
C ARG A 61 -8.83 -15.89 7.31
N ASP A 62 -8.71 -16.54 6.16
CA ASP A 62 -8.26 -17.93 6.04
C ASP A 62 -6.74 -18.06 6.15
N PHE A 63 -6.00 -16.98 5.90
CA PHE A 63 -4.55 -16.91 6.14
C PHE A 63 -4.24 -16.52 7.58
N GLU A 64 -4.86 -15.46 8.09
CA GLU A 64 -4.72 -15.04 9.48
C GLU A 64 -5.92 -14.20 9.94
N ARG A 65 -6.47 -14.51 11.13
CA ARG A 65 -7.59 -13.74 11.69
C ARG A 65 -7.13 -12.44 12.35
N PHE A 66 -7.80 -11.34 12.00
CA PHE A 66 -7.67 -10.01 12.63
C PHE A 66 -8.95 -9.19 12.43
N SER A 67 -9.14 -8.15 13.24
CA SER A 67 -10.30 -7.24 13.13
C SER A 67 -10.13 -6.24 11.97
N TYR A 68 -11.23 -5.73 11.44
CA TYR A 68 -11.18 -4.66 10.45
C TYR A 68 -10.51 -3.38 11.00
N GLU A 69 -10.64 -3.12 12.31
CA GLU A 69 -9.92 -2.03 12.99
C GLU A 69 -8.40 -2.24 12.97
N ALA A 70 -7.92 -3.48 12.96
CA ALA A 70 -6.49 -3.75 12.79
C ALA A 70 -5.98 -3.24 11.43
N VAL A 71 -6.74 -3.46 10.36
CA VAL A 71 -6.40 -2.96 9.01
C VAL A 71 -6.32 -1.43 9.01
N ARG A 72 -7.32 -0.76 9.60
CA ARG A 72 -7.35 0.70 9.75
C ARG A 72 -6.12 1.21 10.51
N GLN A 73 -5.80 0.60 11.64
CA GLN A 73 -4.62 0.98 12.44
C GLN A 73 -3.30 0.75 11.69
N TRP A 74 -3.18 -0.35 10.93
CA TRP A 74 -1.99 -0.63 10.15
C TRP A 74 -1.81 0.37 9.02
N TYR A 75 -2.86 0.64 8.25
CA TYR A 75 -2.82 1.62 7.17
C TYR A 75 -2.47 3.02 7.68
N HIS A 76 -3.10 3.49 8.76
CA HIS A 76 -2.81 4.82 9.30
C HIS A 76 -1.35 4.99 9.75
N LYS A 77 -0.68 3.92 10.18
CA LYS A 77 0.74 3.98 10.57
C LYS A 77 1.69 4.08 9.39
N CYS A 78 1.29 3.61 8.22
CA CYS A 78 2.13 3.61 7.01
C CYS A 78 1.59 4.49 5.89
N LYS A 79 0.51 5.26 6.10
CA LYS A 79 -0.13 6.10 5.08
C LYS A 79 0.85 7.06 4.40
N GLU A 80 1.89 7.49 5.12
CA GLU A 80 2.91 8.40 4.61
C GLU A 80 3.80 7.77 3.53
N LEU A 81 3.89 6.44 3.47
CA LEU A 81 4.59 5.74 2.40
C LEU A 81 3.93 5.94 1.03
N PHE A 82 2.63 6.25 1.01
CA PHE A 82 1.85 6.39 -0.23
C PHE A 82 1.64 7.85 -0.64
N ILE A 83 2.29 8.80 0.04
CA ILE A 83 2.19 10.22 -0.33
C ILE A 83 3.03 10.48 -1.58
N VAL A 84 2.35 10.88 -2.66
CA VAL A 84 3.01 11.31 -3.89
C VAL A 84 3.45 12.77 -3.74
N LYS A 85 4.67 13.10 -4.18
CA LYS A 85 5.16 14.47 -4.19
C LYS A 85 4.40 15.32 -5.21
N LYS A 86 4.13 16.58 -4.86
CA LYS A 86 3.56 17.56 -5.80
C LYS A 86 4.56 17.80 -6.94
N LYS A 87 4.05 17.82 -8.17
CA LYS A 87 4.82 18.10 -9.38
C LYS A 87 4.08 19.16 -10.18
N TRP A 88 4.81 20.13 -10.71
CA TRP A 88 4.26 21.11 -11.64
C TRP A 88 3.88 20.43 -12.96
N ARG A 89 2.70 20.77 -13.49
CA ARG A 89 2.17 20.30 -14.78
C ARG A 89 1.75 21.52 -15.59
N LYS A 90 1.92 21.48 -16.91
CA LYS A 90 1.60 22.61 -17.80
C LYS A 90 0.10 22.67 -18.11
N ALA A 91 -0.57 21.52 -18.25
CA ALA A 91 -2.02 21.40 -18.38
C ALA A 91 -2.54 20.18 -17.62
N VAL A 92 -3.71 20.30 -16.99
CA VAL A 92 -4.38 19.19 -16.29
C VAL A 92 -5.86 19.16 -16.65
N ALA A 93 -6.38 17.96 -16.94
CA ALA A 93 -7.81 17.71 -16.98
C ALA A 93 -8.30 17.44 -15.55
N ILE A 94 -9.37 18.11 -15.15
CA ILE A 94 -9.94 18.00 -13.80
C ILE A 94 -11.39 17.50 -13.91
N ASP A 95 -11.73 16.47 -13.15
CA ASP A 95 -13.10 15.98 -12.96
C ASP A 95 -13.52 16.11 -11.48
N GLU A 96 -14.76 16.54 -11.23
CA GLU A 96 -15.31 16.69 -9.87
C GLU A 96 -16.29 15.56 -9.55
N THR A 97 -16.01 14.82 -8.49
CA THR A 97 -16.90 13.81 -7.92
C THR A 97 -17.42 14.26 -6.56
N LYS A 98 -18.74 14.35 -6.41
CA LYS A 98 -19.39 14.62 -5.12
C LYS A 98 -19.56 13.33 -4.33
N VAL A 99 -19.04 13.29 -3.10
CA VAL A 99 -19.15 12.16 -2.17
C VAL A 99 -19.78 12.60 -0.86
N LYS A 100 -20.61 11.72 -0.29
CA LYS A 100 -21.22 11.93 1.03
C LYS A 100 -20.34 11.29 2.09
N LEU A 101 -19.89 12.09 3.06
CA LEU A 101 -19.21 11.62 4.26
C LEU A 101 -20.03 12.00 5.48
N GLU A 102 -20.55 10.98 6.18
CA GLU A 102 -21.48 11.17 7.29
C GLU A 102 -22.68 12.03 6.86
N ASN A 103 -22.81 13.23 7.44
CA ASN A 103 -23.88 14.19 7.16
C ASN A 103 -23.39 15.39 6.32
N LYS A 104 -22.19 15.30 5.73
CA LYS A 104 -21.61 16.36 4.90
C LYS A 104 -21.35 15.86 3.49
N GLN A 105 -21.51 16.77 2.53
CA GLN A 105 -21.04 16.53 1.16
C GLN A 105 -19.63 17.07 1.03
N ILE A 106 -18.76 16.29 0.40
CA ILE A 106 -17.38 16.66 0.08
C ILE A 106 -17.21 16.50 -1.43
N ASN A 107 -16.49 17.42 -2.04
CA ASN A 107 -16.12 17.33 -3.45
C ASN A 107 -14.69 16.77 -3.54
N VAL A 108 -14.49 15.78 -4.41
CA VAL A 108 -13.20 15.18 -4.72
C VAL A 108 -12.89 15.54 -6.16
N TRP A 109 -11.74 16.19 -6.37
CA TRP A 109 -11.26 16.52 -7.72
C TRP A 109 -10.19 15.51 -8.14
N ASN A 110 -10.45 14.78 -9.21
CA ASN A 110 -9.44 13.95 -9.87
C ASN A 110 -8.75 14.79 -10.94
N ALA A 111 -7.42 14.84 -10.92
CA ALA A 111 -6.63 15.63 -11.87
C ALA A 111 -5.64 14.73 -12.61
N ILE A 112 -5.71 14.75 -13.94
CA ILE A 112 -4.85 13.98 -14.84
C ILE A 112 -4.00 14.96 -15.64
N ASP A 113 -2.70 14.69 -15.75
CA ASP A 113 -1.81 15.44 -16.65
C ASP A 113 -2.13 15.10 -18.09
N ILE A 114 -2.31 16.13 -18.93
CA ILE A 114 -2.73 15.99 -20.33
C ILE A 114 -1.74 16.59 -21.33
N ASP A 115 -0.61 17.09 -20.84
CA ASP A 115 0.56 17.44 -21.67
C ASP A 115 1.51 16.25 -21.85
#